data_AF-A0A8C3MK19-F1
#
_entry.id   AF-A0A8C3MK19-F1
#
_cell.length_a   1.000
_cell.length_b   1.000
_cell.length_c   1.000
_cell.angle_alpha   90.00
_cell.angle_beta   90.00
_cell.angle_gamma   90.00
#
_symmetry.space_group_name_H-M   'P 1'
#
loop_
_entity.id
_entity.type
_entity.pdbx_description
1 polymer ?
#
loop_
_entity_poly.entity_id
_entity_poly.type
_entity_poly.pdbx_seq_one_letter_code
_entity_poly.pdbx_strand_id
1 'polypeptide(L)'
;MKEAWGDQLTQQTTEEAAKHGEKKRYENEYKTTRGEVLERRSQEEEKPQLEETLLQQIEELKLQETKATKLKKEQENLLKQQWELENLEEERKQMEEQRRKKELGRFLKHQCDVQLRRRVQQVQEELETDRQILSTLLEKEEEDQSWQSPRRGRAVADVAWMKKVIEEQLQLEKEREAELETIFREEARKMWEKREEEWEREKVARDRLMSEVLAGRQRQIQEKMELNRRAQEESIKYREQLIKELEEAKEVTRQEKEQEEEQQRAHRRELQAQVGRHSLGEEQQQQEGSARQHLEELEQQEAKQGWHSRVKSQQGHPGTGVTPTHKPIIESDTIIVSDLQFRHHSARALPLTELYTSLSCFC
;
A
#
# COMPACT_ATOMS: atom_id res chain seq x y z
N MET A 1 32.74 57.06 -75.39
CA MET A 1 31.47 56.34 -75.63
C MET A 1 31.50 54.83 -75.32
N LYS A 2 32.65 54.15 -75.22
CA LYS A 2 32.67 52.73 -74.78
C LYS A 2 32.59 52.53 -73.25
N GLU A 3 33.04 53.51 -72.45
CA GLU A 3 33.11 53.38 -70.98
C GLU A 3 31.73 53.47 -70.31
N ALA A 4 30.90 54.45 -70.68
CA ALA A 4 29.55 54.61 -70.11
C ALA A 4 28.61 53.39 -70.29
N TRP A 5 28.81 52.58 -71.35
CA TRP A 5 28.10 51.30 -71.52
C TRP A 5 28.69 50.17 -70.66
N GLY A 6 29.97 50.25 -70.32
CA GLY A 6 30.61 49.32 -69.37
C GLY A 6 30.12 49.56 -67.94
N ASP A 7 30.03 50.83 -67.52
CA ASP A 7 29.53 51.20 -66.20
C ASP A 7 28.04 50.86 -66.03
N GLN A 8 27.23 51.05 -67.08
CA GLN A 8 25.82 50.64 -67.07
C GLN A 8 25.66 49.12 -66.99
N LEU A 9 26.55 48.34 -67.62
CA LEU A 9 26.54 46.88 -67.57
C LEU A 9 27.00 46.35 -66.21
N THR A 10 28.06 46.94 -65.61
CA THR A 10 28.48 46.57 -64.25
C THR A 10 27.40 46.93 -63.24
N GLN A 11 26.78 48.11 -63.35
CA GLN A 11 25.66 48.54 -62.49
C GLN A 11 24.43 47.63 -62.62
N GLN A 12 24.07 47.19 -63.84
CA GLN A 12 23.03 46.17 -64.01
C GLN A 12 23.42 44.84 -63.35
N THR A 13 24.64 44.34 -63.54
CA THR A 13 25.06 43.08 -62.91
C THR A 13 25.13 43.16 -61.38
N THR A 14 25.47 44.32 -60.79
CA THR A 14 25.43 44.50 -59.33
C THR A 14 24.00 44.62 -58.81
N GLU A 15 23.09 45.28 -59.53
CA GLU A 15 21.67 45.29 -59.21
C GLU A 15 21.01 43.90 -59.33
N GLU A 16 21.34 43.13 -60.36
CA GLU A 16 20.85 41.76 -60.52
C GLU A 16 21.43 40.82 -59.46
N ALA A 17 22.70 40.97 -59.11
CA ALA A 17 23.30 40.26 -57.98
C ALA A 17 22.65 40.64 -56.64
N ALA A 18 22.32 41.92 -56.43
CA ALA A 18 21.59 42.40 -55.26
C ALA A 18 20.18 41.79 -55.20
N LYS A 19 19.38 41.92 -56.26
CA LYS A 19 18.03 41.35 -56.38
C LYS A 19 18.03 39.83 -56.20
N HIS A 20 19.05 39.13 -56.72
CA HIS A 20 19.21 37.69 -56.54
C HIS A 20 19.65 37.32 -55.12
N GLY A 21 20.44 38.16 -54.45
CA GLY A 21 20.78 38.05 -53.03
C GLY A 21 19.58 38.29 -52.11
N GLU A 22 18.78 39.32 -52.37
CA GLU A 22 17.52 39.61 -51.68
C GLU A 22 16.51 38.48 -51.84
N LYS A 23 16.34 37.95 -53.07
CA LYS A 23 15.48 36.79 -53.32
C LYS A 23 15.92 35.56 -52.51
N LYS A 24 17.23 35.32 -52.38
CA LYS A 24 17.77 34.25 -51.52
C LYS A 24 17.51 34.48 -50.03
N ARG A 25 17.58 35.73 -49.55
CA ARG A 25 17.20 36.08 -48.17
C ARG A 25 15.72 35.82 -47.92
N TYR A 26 14.85 36.33 -48.80
CA TYR A 26 13.40 36.06 -48.75
C TYR A 26 13.06 34.58 -48.81
N GLU A 27 13.70 33.80 -49.70
CA GLU A 27 13.49 32.35 -49.76
C GLU A 27 13.97 31.63 -48.49
N ASN A 28 15.03 32.11 -47.84
CA ASN A 28 15.53 31.54 -46.58
C ASN A 28 14.61 31.92 -45.41
N GLU A 29 14.22 33.19 -45.28
CA GLU A 29 13.26 33.67 -44.27
C GLU A 29 11.92 32.94 -44.39
N TYR A 30 11.43 32.73 -45.61
CA TYR A 30 10.22 31.94 -45.88
C TYR A 30 10.40 30.45 -45.52
N LYS A 31 11.58 29.85 -45.77
CA LYS A 31 11.88 28.47 -45.34
C LYS A 31 11.97 28.35 -43.82
N THR A 32 12.61 29.29 -43.13
CA THR A 32 12.74 29.33 -41.67
C THR A 32 11.38 29.49 -41.01
N THR A 33 10.60 30.51 -41.39
CA THR A 33 9.25 30.73 -40.85
C THR A 33 8.30 29.57 -41.12
N ARG A 34 8.37 28.94 -42.33
CA ARG A 34 7.61 27.73 -42.62
C ARG A 34 8.07 26.53 -41.78
N GLY A 35 9.37 26.42 -41.51
CA GLY A 35 9.95 25.43 -40.60
C GLY A 35 9.42 25.60 -39.18
N GLU A 36 9.58 26.79 -38.59
CA GLU A 36 9.08 27.11 -37.23
C GLU A 36 7.58 26.87 -37.06
N VAL A 37 6.76 27.18 -38.06
CA VAL A 37 5.31 26.92 -38.03
C VAL A 37 5.00 25.42 -38.07
N LEU A 38 5.76 24.64 -38.82
CA LEU A 38 5.63 23.17 -38.84
C LEU A 38 6.14 22.56 -37.52
N GLU A 39 7.26 23.04 -36.99
CA GLU A 39 7.83 22.58 -35.71
C GLU A 39 6.87 22.81 -34.55
N ARG A 40 6.31 24.04 -34.43
CA ARG A 40 5.30 24.37 -33.41
C ARG A 40 4.06 23.51 -33.54
N ARG A 41 3.61 23.23 -34.77
CA ARG A 41 2.46 22.36 -35.01
C ARG A 41 2.74 20.93 -34.57
N SER A 42 3.90 20.37 -34.89
CA SER A 42 4.30 19.03 -34.47
C SER A 42 4.35 18.94 -32.94
N GLN A 43 4.98 19.91 -32.26
CA GLN A 43 5.02 19.99 -30.80
C GLN A 43 3.62 20.08 -30.16
N GLU A 44 2.69 20.78 -30.81
CA GLU A 44 1.30 20.93 -30.35
C GLU A 44 0.44 19.67 -30.65
N GLU A 45 0.82 18.86 -31.64
CA GLU A 45 0.25 17.54 -31.93
C GLU A 45 0.87 16.41 -31.06
N GLU A 46 2.09 16.58 -30.55
CA GLU A 46 2.77 15.65 -29.63
C GLU A 46 2.30 15.79 -28.16
N LYS A 47 2.03 17.01 -27.69
CA LYS A 47 1.48 17.29 -26.34
C LYS A 47 0.27 16.43 -25.96
N PRO A 48 -0.82 16.33 -26.75
CA PRO A 48 -1.97 15.49 -26.39
C PRO A 48 -1.63 14.00 -26.37
N GLN A 49 -0.68 13.53 -27.19
CA GLN A 49 -0.24 12.12 -27.16
C GLN A 49 0.50 11.81 -25.86
N LEU A 50 1.36 12.73 -25.40
CA LEU A 50 2.02 12.63 -24.09
C LEU A 50 0.97 12.61 -22.97
N GLU A 51 0.00 13.52 -22.97
CA GLU A 51 -1.08 13.55 -21.98
C GLU A 51 -1.91 12.25 -21.96
N GLU A 52 -2.24 11.68 -23.13
CA GLU A 52 -2.92 10.39 -23.24
C GLU A 52 -2.08 9.24 -22.65
N THR A 53 -0.77 9.18 -22.91
CA THR A 53 0.10 8.14 -22.33
C THR A 53 0.23 8.27 -20.80
N LEU A 54 0.33 9.49 -20.27
CA LEU A 54 0.35 9.75 -18.83
C LEU A 54 -0.97 9.32 -18.16
N LEU A 55 -2.12 9.59 -18.80
CA LEU A 55 -3.42 9.14 -18.31
C LEU A 55 -3.53 7.61 -18.28
N GLN A 56 -3.01 6.91 -19.30
CA GLN A 56 -2.96 5.44 -19.33
C GLN A 56 -2.06 4.87 -18.22
N GLN A 57 -0.87 5.44 -17.98
CA GLN A 57 0.00 5.05 -16.87
C GLN A 57 -0.66 5.28 -15.49
N ILE A 58 -1.39 6.38 -15.31
CA ILE A 58 -2.18 6.65 -14.09
C ILE A 58 -3.33 5.66 -13.91
N GLU A 59 -3.98 5.24 -15.00
CA GLU A 59 -5.03 4.21 -14.95
C GLU A 59 -4.47 2.82 -14.61
N GLU A 60 -3.34 2.42 -15.20
CA GLU A 60 -2.66 1.16 -14.81
C GLU A 60 -2.20 1.20 -13.34
N LEU A 61 -1.70 2.33 -12.82
CA LEU A 61 -1.39 2.47 -11.39
C LEU A 61 -2.63 2.24 -10.50
N LYS A 62 -3.79 2.81 -10.86
CA LYS A 62 -5.06 2.54 -10.15
C LYS A 62 -5.44 1.06 -10.23
N LEU A 63 -5.25 0.43 -11.40
CA LEU A 63 -5.50 -1.00 -11.56
C LEU A 63 -4.57 -1.83 -10.66
N GLN A 64 -3.28 -1.47 -10.55
CA GLN A 64 -2.32 -2.08 -9.64
C GLN A 64 -2.71 -1.91 -8.16
N GLU A 65 -3.31 -0.78 -7.77
CA GLU A 65 -3.86 -0.62 -6.42
C GLU A 65 -5.05 -1.57 -6.16
N THR A 66 -5.93 -1.79 -7.14
CA THR A 66 -6.97 -2.82 -7.00
C THR A 66 -6.39 -4.25 -6.96
N LYS A 67 -5.31 -4.53 -7.70
CA LYS A 67 -4.58 -5.81 -7.65
C LYS A 67 -3.95 -6.02 -6.26
N ALA A 68 -3.25 -5.01 -5.72
CA ALA A 68 -2.64 -5.06 -4.39
C ALA A 68 -3.66 -5.25 -3.27
N THR A 69 -4.82 -4.58 -3.31
CA THR A 69 -5.88 -4.79 -2.32
C THR A 69 -6.55 -6.17 -2.41
N LYS A 70 -6.61 -6.78 -3.60
CA LYS A 70 -7.04 -8.19 -3.76
C LYS A 70 -6.01 -9.15 -3.16
N LEU A 71 -4.72 -8.99 -3.49
CA LEU A 71 -3.63 -9.81 -2.95
C LEU A 71 -3.56 -9.75 -1.41
N LYS A 72 -3.76 -8.57 -0.80
CA LYS A 72 -3.85 -8.43 0.67
C LYS A 72 -5.04 -9.20 1.27
N LYS A 73 -6.23 -9.12 0.66
CA LYS A 73 -7.41 -9.89 1.12
C LYS A 73 -7.20 -11.41 0.98
N GLU A 74 -6.50 -11.84 -0.07
CA GLU A 74 -6.10 -13.25 -0.22
C GLU A 74 -5.14 -13.68 0.88
N GLN A 75 -4.12 -12.87 1.21
CA GLN A 75 -3.19 -13.12 2.31
C GLN A 75 -3.92 -13.21 3.67
N GLU A 76 -4.82 -12.27 3.97
CA GLU A 76 -5.67 -12.32 5.18
C GLU A 76 -6.52 -13.59 5.25
N ASN A 77 -7.08 -14.04 4.12
CA ASN A 77 -7.89 -15.25 4.06
C ASN A 77 -7.04 -16.53 4.21
N LEU A 78 -5.80 -16.53 3.72
CA LEU A 78 -4.86 -17.63 3.93
C LEU A 78 -4.41 -17.70 5.40
N LEU A 79 -4.16 -16.55 6.06
CA LEU A 79 -3.86 -16.50 7.50
C LEU A 79 -5.02 -17.02 8.35
N LYS A 80 -6.28 -16.69 8.01
CA LYS A 80 -7.47 -17.27 8.66
C LYS A 80 -7.49 -18.80 8.49
N GLN A 81 -7.21 -19.31 7.29
CA GLN A 81 -7.14 -20.75 7.03
C GLN A 81 -6.01 -21.47 7.78
N GLN A 82 -4.87 -20.80 8.06
CA GLN A 82 -3.82 -21.35 8.92
C GLN A 82 -4.31 -21.45 10.37
N TRP A 83 -4.90 -20.38 10.89
CA TRP A 83 -5.42 -20.35 12.27
C TRP A 83 -6.57 -21.35 12.49
N GLU A 84 -7.48 -21.48 11.52
CA GLU A 84 -8.51 -22.52 11.53
C GLU A 84 -7.92 -23.93 11.56
N LEU A 85 -6.83 -24.19 10.83
CA LEU A 85 -6.15 -25.48 10.82
C LEU A 85 -5.46 -25.77 12.16
N GLU A 86 -4.75 -24.79 12.72
CA GLU A 86 -4.08 -24.88 14.02
C GLU A 86 -5.08 -25.16 15.17
N ASN A 87 -6.25 -24.51 15.15
CA ASN A 87 -7.33 -24.79 16.09
C ASN A 87 -7.81 -26.25 16.00
N LEU A 88 -8.04 -26.77 14.78
CA LEU A 88 -8.47 -28.16 14.57
C LEU A 88 -7.41 -29.17 15.03
N GLU A 89 -6.12 -28.86 14.86
CA GLU A 89 -5.03 -29.67 15.42
C GLU A 89 -5.03 -29.66 16.95
N GLU A 90 -5.28 -28.51 17.56
CA GLU A 90 -5.30 -28.36 19.02
C GLU A 90 -6.54 -29.03 19.66
N GLU A 91 -7.72 -28.88 19.06
CA GLU A 91 -8.93 -29.62 19.43
C GLU A 91 -8.69 -31.14 19.39
N ARG A 92 -7.99 -31.65 18.36
CA ARG A 92 -7.61 -33.07 18.28
C ARG A 92 -6.70 -33.48 19.43
N LYS A 93 -5.64 -32.72 19.74
CA LYS A 93 -4.73 -33.01 20.87
C LYS A 93 -5.49 -33.06 22.19
N GLN A 94 -6.37 -32.08 22.44
CA GLN A 94 -7.22 -32.06 23.63
C GLN A 94 -8.14 -33.28 23.72
N MET A 95 -8.73 -33.72 22.61
CA MET A 95 -9.55 -34.92 22.55
C MET A 95 -8.74 -36.21 22.81
N GLU A 96 -7.51 -36.29 22.33
CA GLU A 96 -6.59 -37.39 22.64
C GLU A 96 -6.16 -37.40 24.11
N GLU A 97 -5.85 -36.24 24.70
CA GLU A 97 -5.58 -36.12 26.13
C GLU A 97 -6.78 -36.54 26.99
N GLN A 98 -8.00 -36.13 26.62
CA GLN A 98 -9.20 -36.54 27.33
C GLN A 98 -9.42 -38.05 27.27
N ARG A 99 -9.06 -38.71 26.16
CA ARG A 99 -9.09 -40.19 26.04
C ARG A 99 -8.06 -40.83 26.95
N ARG A 100 -6.80 -40.38 26.92
CA ARG A 100 -5.73 -40.85 27.83
C ARG A 100 -6.10 -40.69 29.30
N LYS A 101 -6.71 -39.56 29.69
CA LYS A 101 -7.23 -39.31 31.06
C LYS A 101 -8.35 -40.30 31.43
N LYS A 102 -9.26 -40.63 30.50
CA LYS A 102 -10.31 -41.64 30.72
C LYS A 102 -9.74 -43.07 30.81
N GLU A 103 -8.74 -43.41 30.02
CA GLU A 103 -8.03 -44.70 30.07
C GLU A 103 -7.31 -44.90 31.41
N LEU A 104 -6.53 -43.90 31.85
CA LEU A 104 -5.90 -43.91 33.17
C LEU A 104 -6.94 -44.02 34.30
N GLY A 105 -8.06 -43.29 34.19
CA GLY A 105 -9.17 -43.39 35.14
C GLY A 105 -9.84 -44.77 35.20
N ARG A 106 -9.90 -45.51 34.08
CA ARG A 106 -10.37 -46.92 34.07
C ARG A 106 -9.37 -47.85 34.75
N PHE A 107 -8.08 -47.68 34.47
CA PHE A 107 -7.00 -48.46 35.08
C PHE A 107 -6.97 -48.33 36.60
N LEU A 108 -7.03 -47.10 37.13
CA LEU A 108 -7.05 -46.85 38.58
C LEU A 108 -8.28 -47.46 39.27
N LYS A 109 -9.46 -47.36 38.66
CA LYS A 109 -10.68 -48.02 39.18
C LYS A 109 -10.50 -49.53 39.28
N HIS A 110 -9.97 -50.16 38.23
CA HIS A 110 -9.72 -51.60 38.23
C HIS A 110 -8.76 -52.03 39.36
N GLN A 111 -7.72 -51.24 39.65
CA GLN A 111 -6.83 -51.50 40.78
C GLN A 111 -7.57 -51.44 42.13
N CYS A 112 -8.42 -50.43 42.34
CA CYS A 112 -9.25 -50.32 43.54
C CYS A 112 -10.24 -51.49 43.65
N ASP A 113 -10.89 -51.89 42.56
CA ASP A 113 -11.84 -53.01 42.54
C ASP A 113 -11.16 -54.34 42.91
N VAL A 114 -9.94 -54.59 42.42
CA VAL A 114 -9.15 -55.79 42.76
C VAL A 114 -8.76 -55.79 44.24
N GLN A 115 -8.33 -54.64 44.79
CA GLN A 115 -8.02 -54.52 46.22
C GLN A 115 -9.26 -54.75 47.10
N LEU A 116 -10.41 -54.18 46.72
CA LEU A 116 -11.66 -54.34 47.46
C LEU A 116 -12.15 -55.78 47.42
N ARG A 117 -12.11 -56.46 46.26
CA ARG A 117 -12.44 -57.89 46.13
C ARG A 117 -11.57 -58.76 47.05
N ARG A 118 -10.26 -58.50 47.10
CA ARG A 118 -9.36 -59.23 48.01
C ARG A 118 -9.75 -59.05 49.47
N ARG A 119 -10.16 -57.84 49.91
CA ARG A 119 -10.62 -57.63 51.29
C ARG A 119 -11.96 -58.30 51.56
N VAL A 120 -12.88 -58.32 50.60
CA VAL A 120 -14.16 -59.05 50.72
C VAL A 120 -13.91 -60.56 50.85
N GLN A 121 -13.01 -61.13 50.06
CA GLN A 121 -12.64 -62.55 50.15
C GLN A 121 -12.08 -62.92 51.53
N GLN A 122 -11.16 -62.10 52.09
CA GLN A 122 -10.65 -62.30 53.46
C GLN A 122 -11.78 -62.31 54.51
N VAL A 123 -12.74 -61.38 54.41
CA VAL A 123 -13.88 -61.35 55.34
C VAL A 123 -14.82 -62.53 55.14
N GLN A 124 -14.96 -63.04 53.91
CA GLN A 124 -15.71 -64.27 53.65
C GLN A 124 -15.02 -65.50 54.25
N GLU A 125 -13.70 -65.63 54.09
CA GLU A 125 -12.89 -66.67 54.72
C GLU A 125 -13.00 -66.62 56.26
N GLU A 126 -12.86 -65.43 56.86
CA GLU A 126 -13.08 -65.18 58.30
C GLU A 126 -14.48 -65.71 58.73
N LEU A 127 -15.56 -65.30 58.06
CA LEU A 127 -16.94 -65.72 58.37
C LEU A 127 -17.22 -67.22 58.11
N GLU A 128 -16.53 -67.85 57.14
CA GLU A 128 -16.66 -69.28 56.91
C GLU A 128 -16.00 -70.10 58.03
N THR A 129 -14.88 -69.62 58.59
CA THR A 129 -14.30 -70.28 59.78
C THR A 129 -15.22 -70.17 61.00
N ASP A 130 -15.87 -69.01 61.22
CA ASP A 130 -16.89 -68.86 62.26
C ASP A 130 -18.08 -69.81 62.04
N ARG A 131 -18.55 -69.94 60.79
CA ARG A 131 -19.63 -70.89 60.43
C ARG A 131 -19.24 -72.33 60.71
N GLN A 132 -18.00 -72.72 60.44
CA GLN A 132 -17.48 -74.05 60.73
C GLN A 132 -17.45 -74.29 62.25
N ILE A 133 -16.95 -73.34 63.05
CA ILE A 133 -16.97 -73.43 64.52
C ILE A 133 -18.40 -73.66 65.02
N LEU A 134 -19.36 -72.84 64.60
CA LEU A 134 -20.78 -73.00 64.99
C LEU A 134 -21.36 -74.35 64.57
N SER A 135 -21.00 -74.85 63.40
CA SER A 135 -21.42 -76.18 62.92
C SER A 135 -20.88 -77.29 63.84
N THR A 136 -19.59 -77.25 64.22
CA THR A 136 -19.00 -78.25 65.14
C THR A 136 -19.53 -78.15 66.59
N LEU A 137 -20.19 -77.05 66.96
CA LEU A 137 -20.89 -76.92 68.24
C LEU A 137 -22.29 -77.55 68.16
N LEU A 138 -23.01 -77.32 67.05
CA LEU A 138 -24.31 -77.95 66.80
C LEU A 138 -24.20 -79.47 66.63
N GLU A 139 -23.18 -79.98 65.93
CA GLU A 139 -22.94 -81.41 65.76
C GLU A 139 -22.78 -82.12 67.12
N LYS A 140 -22.07 -81.52 68.08
CA LYS A 140 -21.90 -82.07 69.43
C LYS A 140 -23.20 -82.08 70.23
N GLU A 141 -23.99 -81.01 70.13
CA GLU A 141 -25.32 -80.92 70.74
C GLU A 141 -26.29 -81.95 70.13
N GLU A 142 -26.24 -82.19 68.81
CA GLU A 142 -27.00 -83.25 68.15
C GLU A 142 -26.52 -84.65 68.53
N GLU A 143 -25.21 -84.88 68.69
CA GLU A 143 -24.64 -86.12 69.22
C GLU A 143 -25.15 -86.39 70.64
N ASP A 144 -25.09 -85.41 71.55
CA ASP A 144 -25.61 -85.47 72.93
C ASP A 144 -27.13 -85.75 73.00
N GLN A 145 -27.90 -85.26 72.03
CA GLN A 145 -29.31 -85.60 71.88
C GLN A 145 -29.53 -86.99 71.26
N SER A 146 -28.64 -87.44 70.36
CA SER A 146 -28.76 -88.73 69.67
C SER A 146 -28.61 -89.94 70.60
N TRP A 147 -27.75 -89.83 71.62
CA TRP A 147 -27.58 -90.84 72.68
C TRP A 147 -28.89 -91.16 73.43
N GLN A 148 -29.92 -90.33 73.27
CA GLN A 148 -31.21 -90.45 73.95
C GLN A 148 -32.26 -91.26 73.13
N SER A 149 -32.01 -91.67 71.87
CA SER A 149 -33.02 -92.40 71.07
C SER A 149 -32.50 -93.39 70.00
N PRO A 150 -32.43 -94.70 70.28
CA PRO A 150 -31.83 -95.69 69.36
C PRO A 150 -32.69 -96.08 68.14
N ARG A 151 -33.95 -95.63 68.03
CA ARG A 151 -34.83 -96.02 66.89
C ARG A 151 -34.71 -95.12 65.65
N ARG A 152 -34.14 -93.92 65.75
CA ARG A 152 -34.02 -92.98 64.60
C ARG A 152 -32.82 -93.29 63.69
N GLY A 153 -31.77 -93.92 64.23
CA GLY A 153 -30.46 -94.03 63.58
C GLY A 153 -30.42 -94.68 62.19
N ARG A 154 -31.25 -95.68 61.88
CA ARG A 154 -31.21 -96.35 60.56
C ARG A 154 -31.70 -95.45 59.41
N ALA A 155 -32.90 -94.88 59.54
CA ALA A 155 -33.43 -93.96 58.53
C ALA A 155 -32.56 -92.69 58.39
N VAL A 156 -31.96 -92.23 59.49
CA VAL A 156 -30.98 -91.14 59.47
C VAL A 156 -29.71 -91.54 58.71
N ALA A 157 -29.19 -92.76 58.89
CA ALA A 157 -28.02 -93.26 58.16
C ALA A 157 -28.27 -93.40 56.65
N ASP A 158 -29.44 -93.92 56.25
CA ASP A 158 -29.80 -94.05 54.82
C ASP A 158 -29.93 -92.67 54.15
N VAL A 159 -30.55 -91.70 54.84
CA VAL A 159 -30.64 -90.31 54.37
C VAL A 159 -29.28 -89.62 54.36
N ALA A 160 -28.41 -89.85 55.36
CA ALA A 160 -27.07 -89.30 55.41
C ALA A 160 -26.17 -89.86 54.28
N TRP A 161 -26.29 -91.15 53.97
CA TRP A 161 -25.60 -91.76 52.83
C TRP A 161 -26.07 -91.14 51.50
N MET A 162 -27.39 -91.02 51.29
CA MET A 162 -27.93 -90.41 50.08
C MET A 162 -27.58 -88.92 49.96
N LYS A 163 -27.59 -88.17 51.07
CA LYS A 163 -27.10 -86.78 51.14
C LYS A 163 -25.64 -86.70 50.66
N LYS A 164 -24.76 -87.55 51.20
CA LYS A 164 -23.34 -87.57 50.83
C LYS A 164 -23.13 -87.87 49.34
N VAL A 165 -23.84 -88.86 48.79
CA VAL A 165 -23.77 -89.18 47.35
C VAL A 165 -24.24 -88.01 46.48
N ILE A 166 -25.29 -87.28 46.89
CA ILE A 166 -25.77 -86.08 46.18
C ILE A 166 -24.75 -84.93 46.29
N GLU A 167 -24.11 -84.74 47.45
CA GLU A 167 -23.07 -83.73 47.66
C GLU A 167 -21.83 -84.03 46.80
N GLU A 168 -21.39 -85.29 46.72
CA GLU A 168 -20.28 -85.74 45.84
C GLU A 168 -20.61 -85.50 44.36
N GLN A 169 -21.83 -85.79 43.90
CA GLN A 169 -22.25 -85.48 42.51
C GLN A 169 -22.33 -83.97 42.24
N LEU A 170 -22.84 -83.18 43.20
CA LEU A 170 -22.92 -81.73 43.07
C LEU A 170 -21.54 -81.06 43.05
N GLN A 171 -20.53 -81.65 43.72
CA GLN A 171 -19.14 -81.22 43.62
C GLN A 171 -18.58 -81.46 42.22
N LEU A 172 -18.78 -82.66 41.66
CA LEU A 172 -18.33 -82.99 40.30
C LEU A 172 -18.97 -82.12 39.21
N GLU A 173 -20.26 -81.79 39.33
CA GLU A 173 -20.91 -80.87 38.38
C GLU A 173 -20.37 -79.44 38.52
N LYS A 174 -20.08 -78.95 39.74
CA LYS A 174 -19.44 -77.64 39.94
C LYS A 174 -18.02 -77.57 39.36
N GLU A 175 -17.26 -78.66 39.45
CA GLU A 175 -15.94 -78.77 38.82
C GLU A 175 -16.06 -78.66 37.28
N ARG A 176 -17.01 -79.40 36.68
CA ARG A 176 -17.32 -79.32 35.24
C ARG A 176 -17.79 -77.93 34.81
N GLU A 177 -18.66 -77.29 35.58
CA GLU A 177 -19.11 -75.92 35.34
C GLU A 177 -17.92 -74.95 35.38
N ALA A 178 -17.01 -75.07 36.35
CA ALA A 178 -15.81 -74.25 36.45
C ALA A 178 -14.82 -74.46 35.29
N GLU A 179 -14.64 -75.70 34.83
CA GLU A 179 -13.86 -76.01 33.62
C GLU A 179 -14.46 -75.34 32.38
N LEU A 180 -15.78 -75.43 32.19
CA LEU A 180 -16.47 -74.76 31.08
C LEU A 180 -16.35 -73.22 31.18
N GLU A 181 -16.52 -72.65 32.37
CA GLU A 181 -16.35 -71.21 32.58
C GLU A 181 -14.92 -70.71 32.29
N THR A 182 -13.88 -71.48 32.64
CA THR A 182 -12.49 -71.09 32.34
C THR A 182 -12.23 -71.11 30.83
N ILE A 183 -12.71 -72.13 30.11
CA ILE A 183 -12.64 -72.19 28.64
C ILE A 183 -13.35 -70.97 28.01
N PHE A 184 -14.59 -70.69 28.39
CA PHE A 184 -15.32 -69.53 27.85
C PHE A 184 -14.64 -68.19 28.17
N ARG A 185 -14.08 -68.02 29.38
CA ARG A 185 -13.32 -66.80 29.77
C ARG A 185 -12.05 -66.64 28.93
N GLU A 186 -11.34 -67.73 28.65
CA GLU A 186 -10.13 -67.70 27.83
C GLU A 186 -10.42 -67.45 26.35
N GLU A 187 -11.43 -68.11 25.79
CA GLU A 187 -11.86 -67.87 24.40
C GLU A 187 -12.31 -66.43 24.21
N ALA A 188 -13.14 -65.92 25.13
CA ALA A 188 -13.51 -64.52 25.15
C ALA A 188 -12.28 -63.60 25.22
N ARG A 189 -11.32 -63.86 26.13
CA ARG A 189 -10.08 -63.07 26.23
C ARG A 189 -9.30 -63.07 24.91
N LYS A 190 -9.05 -64.24 24.32
CA LYS A 190 -8.32 -64.39 23.05
C LYS A 190 -9.01 -63.66 21.89
N MET A 191 -10.35 -63.61 21.88
CA MET A 191 -11.13 -62.85 20.90
C MET A 191 -11.08 -61.34 21.14
N TRP A 192 -11.13 -60.90 22.40
CA TRP A 192 -10.97 -59.50 22.78
C TRP A 192 -9.56 -58.97 22.44
N GLU A 193 -8.51 -59.71 22.76
CA GLU A 193 -7.12 -59.33 22.46
C GLU A 193 -6.91 -59.12 20.96
N LYS A 194 -7.37 -60.05 20.11
CA LYS A 194 -7.32 -59.90 18.65
C LYS A 194 -8.05 -58.64 18.16
N ARG A 195 -9.23 -58.36 18.73
CA ARG A 195 -10.02 -57.18 18.33
C ARG A 195 -9.37 -55.87 18.77
N GLU A 196 -8.76 -55.84 19.96
CA GLU A 196 -8.01 -54.69 20.47
C GLU A 196 -6.78 -54.41 19.60
N GLU A 197 -6.04 -55.45 19.16
CA GLU A 197 -4.95 -55.28 18.20
C GLU A 197 -5.41 -54.73 16.85
N GLU A 198 -6.56 -55.20 16.32
CA GLU A 198 -7.16 -54.64 15.10
C GLU A 198 -7.55 -53.17 15.28
N TRP A 199 -8.17 -52.82 16.40
CA TRP A 199 -8.53 -51.44 16.73
C TRP A 199 -7.32 -50.53 16.90
N GLU A 200 -6.24 -50.98 17.54
CA GLU A 200 -5.01 -50.18 17.63
C GLU A 200 -4.31 -50.03 16.26
N ARG A 201 -4.34 -51.06 15.40
CA ARG A 201 -3.87 -50.93 13.99
C ARG A 201 -4.71 -49.91 13.21
N GLU A 202 -6.04 -49.98 13.32
CA GLU A 202 -6.98 -49.07 12.66
C GLU A 202 -6.81 -47.63 13.15
N LYS A 203 -6.69 -47.44 14.48
CA LYS A 203 -6.41 -46.17 15.14
C LYS A 203 -5.08 -45.57 14.66
N VAL A 204 -3.99 -46.33 14.65
CA VAL A 204 -2.70 -45.87 14.13
C VAL A 204 -2.77 -45.51 12.64
N ALA A 205 -3.50 -46.28 11.83
CA ALA A 205 -3.70 -45.97 10.41
C ALA A 205 -4.51 -44.67 10.21
N ARG A 206 -5.60 -44.50 10.96
CA ARG A 206 -6.40 -43.27 11.01
C ARG A 206 -5.57 -42.08 11.48
N ASP A 207 -4.76 -42.25 12.52
CA ASP A 207 -3.98 -41.17 13.10
C ASP A 207 -2.88 -40.69 12.14
N ARG A 208 -2.25 -41.60 11.40
CA ARG A 208 -1.33 -41.29 10.29
C ARG A 208 -2.04 -40.54 9.16
N LEU A 209 -3.15 -41.08 8.66
CA LEU A 209 -3.94 -40.46 7.59
C LEU A 209 -4.39 -39.03 7.96
N MET A 210 -4.87 -38.83 9.20
CA MET A 210 -5.23 -37.49 9.68
C MET A 210 -4.04 -36.53 9.69
N SER A 211 -2.88 -36.98 10.16
CA SER A 211 -1.66 -36.16 10.16
C SER A 211 -1.16 -35.86 8.74
N GLU A 212 -1.29 -36.80 7.80
CA GLU A 212 -0.99 -36.58 6.38
C GLU A 212 -1.94 -35.56 5.73
N VAL A 213 -3.24 -35.62 6.05
CA VAL A 213 -4.25 -34.66 5.57
C VAL A 213 -3.97 -33.25 6.10
N LEU A 214 -3.68 -33.12 7.39
CA LEU A 214 -3.34 -31.85 8.05
C LEU A 214 -2.04 -31.26 7.46
N ALA A 215 -0.96 -32.04 7.40
CA ALA A 215 0.32 -31.61 6.80
C ALA A 215 0.21 -31.32 5.29
N GLY A 216 -0.67 -32.04 4.57
CA GLY A 216 -1.00 -31.75 3.18
C GLY A 216 -1.71 -30.40 3.04
N ARG A 217 -2.69 -30.13 3.90
CA ARG A 217 -3.42 -28.85 3.91
C ARG A 217 -2.51 -27.68 4.30
N GLN A 218 -1.66 -27.85 5.30
CA GLN A 218 -0.71 -26.81 5.71
C GLN A 218 0.25 -26.44 4.58
N ARG A 219 0.80 -27.43 3.87
CA ARG A 219 1.63 -27.18 2.66
C ARG A 219 0.87 -26.42 1.58
N GLN A 220 -0.37 -26.79 1.26
CA GLN A 220 -1.18 -26.06 0.28
C GLN A 220 -1.40 -24.58 0.66
N ILE A 221 -1.53 -24.27 1.95
CA ILE A 221 -1.71 -22.89 2.41
C ILE A 221 -0.36 -22.14 2.35
N GLN A 222 0.74 -22.79 2.74
CA GLN A 222 2.10 -22.24 2.61
C GLN A 222 2.49 -21.95 1.15
N GLU A 223 2.24 -22.88 0.23
CA GLU A 223 2.44 -22.70 -1.21
C GLU A 223 1.66 -21.49 -1.75
N LYS A 224 0.39 -21.34 -1.35
CA LYS A 224 -0.43 -20.18 -1.72
C LYS A 224 0.07 -18.88 -1.11
N MET A 225 0.55 -18.89 0.14
CA MET A 225 1.16 -17.74 0.79
C MET A 225 2.44 -17.31 0.06
N GLU A 226 3.28 -18.26 -0.37
CA GLU A 226 4.46 -17.95 -1.17
C GLU A 226 4.12 -17.39 -2.54
N LEU A 227 3.15 -17.95 -3.25
CA LEU A 227 2.70 -17.45 -4.55
C LEU A 227 2.11 -16.03 -4.42
N ASN A 228 1.29 -15.79 -3.41
CA ASN A 228 0.74 -14.46 -3.13
C ASN A 228 1.85 -13.46 -2.77
N ARG A 229 2.84 -13.84 -1.95
CA ARG A 229 4.02 -13.01 -1.67
C ARG A 229 4.78 -12.63 -2.95
N ARG A 230 5.07 -13.60 -3.83
CA ARG A 230 5.77 -13.35 -5.10
C ARG A 230 4.96 -12.39 -6.00
N ALA A 231 3.65 -12.60 -6.10
CA ALA A 231 2.76 -11.70 -6.85
C ALA A 231 2.69 -10.28 -6.26
N GLN A 232 2.74 -10.14 -4.92
CA GLN A 232 2.87 -8.83 -4.27
C GLN A 232 4.21 -8.16 -4.62
N GLU A 233 5.33 -8.89 -4.54
CA GLU A 233 6.66 -8.38 -4.89
C GLU A 233 6.78 -7.96 -6.37
N GLU A 234 6.16 -8.72 -7.28
CA GLU A 234 6.10 -8.38 -8.71
C GLU A 234 5.23 -7.13 -8.96
N SER A 235 4.06 -7.04 -8.32
CA SER A 235 3.19 -5.86 -8.40
C SER A 235 3.85 -4.60 -7.83
N ILE A 236 4.62 -4.72 -6.74
CA ILE A 236 5.41 -3.61 -6.16
C ILE A 236 6.49 -3.16 -7.16
N LYS A 237 7.31 -4.08 -7.69
CA LYS A 237 8.36 -3.75 -8.67
C LYS A 237 7.80 -3.05 -9.90
N TYR A 238 6.67 -3.54 -10.42
CA TYR A 238 6.01 -2.95 -11.59
C TYR A 238 5.40 -1.56 -11.26
N ARG A 239 4.80 -1.39 -10.09
CA ARG A 239 4.34 -0.08 -9.60
C ARG A 239 5.51 0.90 -9.48
N GLU A 240 6.66 0.48 -8.95
CA GLU A 240 7.86 1.31 -8.84
C GLU A 240 8.44 1.71 -10.20
N GLN A 241 8.34 0.85 -11.21
CA GLN A 241 8.72 1.17 -12.60
C GLN A 241 7.81 2.26 -13.18
N LEU A 242 6.49 2.08 -13.11
CA LEU A 242 5.52 3.08 -13.57
C LEU A 242 5.65 4.44 -12.86
N ILE A 243 5.96 4.44 -11.56
CA ILE A 243 6.20 5.69 -10.81
C ILE A 243 7.46 6.40 -11.32
N LYS A 244 8.55 5.66 -11.59
CA LYS A 244 9.79 6.24 -12.15
C LYS A 244 9.56 6.84 -13.55
N GLU A 245 8.86 6.12 -14.42
CA GLU A 245 8.51 6.62 -15.77
C GLU A 245 7.70 7.93 -15.68
N LEU A 246 6.73 8.01 -14.76
CA LEU A 246 5.95 9.22 -14.52
C LEU A 246 6.77 10.37 -13.90
N GLU A 247 7.72 10.06 -13.01
CA GLU A 247 8.64 11.04 -12.43
C GLU A 247 9.61 11.60 -13.47
N GLU A 248 10.16 10.74 -14.34
CA GLU A 248 11.03 11.11 -15.47
C GLU A 248 10.26 11.96 -16.49
N ALA A 249 9.06 11.55 -16.92
CA ALA A 249 8.24 12.32 -17.84
C ALA A 249 7.84 13.70 -17.27
N LYS A 250 7.53 13.77 -15.97
CA LYS A 250 7.24 15.03 -15.27
C LYS A 250 8.48 15.94 -15.18
N GLU A 251 9.66 15.37 -14.97
CA GLU A 251 10.92 16.11 -14.92
C GLU A 251 11.29 16.69 -16.30
N VAL A 252 11.17 15.89 -17.37
CA VAL A 252 11.33 16.36 -18.77
C VAL A 252 10.35 17.50 -19.07
N THR A 253 9.06 17.30 -18.78
CA THR A 253 8.01 18.33 -18.95
C THR A 253 8.31 19.61 -18.16
N ARG A 254 8.97 19.52 -17.00
CA ARG A 254 9.41 20.69 -16.23
C ARG A 254 10.56 21.41 -16.93
N GLN A 255 11.59 20.67 -17.34
CA GLN A 255 12.77 21.23 -18.01
C GLN A 255 12.42 21.90 -19.34
N GLU A 256 11.50 21.33 -20.12
CA GLU A 256 10.98 21.95 -21.35
C GLU A 256 10.29 23.28 -21.06
N LYS A 257 9.43 23.34 -20.03
CA LYS A 257 8.77 24.59 -19.60
C LYS A 257 9.76 25.64 -19.10
N GLU A 258 10.75 25.23 -18.30
CA GLU A 258 11.82 26.13 -17.83
C GLU A 258 12.64 26.68 -19.00
N GLN A 259 12.96 25.85 -20.00
CA GLN A 259 13.64 26.27 -21.23
C GLN A 259 12.77 27.19 -22.10
N GLU A 260 11.47 26.89 -22.26
CA GLU A 260 10.54 27.74 -23.00
C GLU A 260 10.42 29.12 -22.32
N GLU A 261 10.28 29.16 -20.99
CA GLU A 261 10.32 30.41 -20.22
C GLU A 261 11.67 31.13 -20.35
N GLU A 262 12.80 30.44 -20.36
CA GLU A 262 14.14 31.02 -20.57
C GLU A 262 14.24 31.67 -21.95
N GLN A 263 13.76 30.99 -23.00
CA GLN A 263 13.71 31.49 -24.37
C GLN A 263 12.76 32.69 -24.49
N GLN A 264 11.56 32.62 -23.91
CA GLN A 264 10.62 33.75 -23.86
C GLN A 264 11.20 34.95 -23.09
N ARG A 265 11.92 34.72 -21.99
CA ARG A 265 12.64 35.76 -21.22
C ARG A 265 13.78 36.37 -22.03
N ALA A 266 14.57 35.56 -22.76
CA ALA A 266 15.65 36.02 -23.62
C ALA A 266 15.11 36.84 -24.81
N HIS A 267 14.11 36.34 -25.53
CA HIS A 267 13.47 37.02 -26.64
C HIS A 267 12.83 38.36 -26.21
N ARG A 268 12.19 38.41 -25.03
CA ARG A 268 11.65 39.65 -24.45
C ARG A 268 12.76 40.67 -24.15
N ARG A 269 13.91 40.24 -23.62
CA ARG A 269 15.09 41.12 -23.39
C ARG A 269 15.67 41.62 -24.72
N GLU A 270 15.72 40.79 -25.75
CA GLU A 270 16.20 41.19 -27.07
C GLU A 270 15.27 42.21 -27.74
N LEU A 271 13.95 42.00 -27.69
CA LEU A 271 12.95 42.98 -28.12
C LEU A 271 13.09 44.31 -27.37
N GLN A 272 13.23 44.27 -26.04
CA GLN A 272 13.48 45.47 -25.23
C GLN A 272 14.79 46.18 -25.63
N ALA A 273 15.85 45.43 -25.96
CA ALA A 273 17.10 45.99 -26.43
C ALA A 273 17.00 46.55 -27.87
N GLN A 274 16.18 45.97 -28.74
CA GLN A 274 15.90 46.53 -30.08
C GLN A 274 15.12 47.84 -29.97
N VAL A 275 14.04 47.88 -29.16
CA VAL A 275 13.27 49.10 -28.88
C VAL A 275 14.15 50.17 -28.24
N GLY A 276 14.98 49.81 -27.26
CA GLY A 276 15.93 50.74 -26.62
C GLY A 276 16.99 51.28 -27.59
N ARG A 277 17.48 50.47 -28.55
CA ARG A 277 18.36 50.95 -29.62
C ARG A 277 17.64 51.89 -30.59
N HIS A 278 16.38 51.63 -30.89
CA HIS A 278 15.57 52.51 -31.74
C HIS A 278 15.37 53.87 -31.08
N SER A 279 14.92 53.89 -29.82
CA SER A 279 14.70 55.14 -29.07
C SER A 279 15.99 55.93 -28.85
N LEU A 280 17.12 55.28 -28.60
CA LEU A 280 18.43 55.95 -28.52
C LEU A 280 18.87 56.53 -29.88
N GLY A 281 18.54 55.86 -30.99
CA GLY A 281 18.79 56.36 -32.34
C GLY A 281 17.91 57.57 -32.69
N GLU A 282 16.64 57.55 -32.27
CA GLU A 282 15.72 58.68 -32.38
C GLU A 282 16.19 59.87 -31.53
N GLU A 283 16.57 59.65 -30.26
CA GLU A 283 17.14 60.68 -29.39
C GLU A 283 18.43 61.28 -29.97
N GLN A 284 19.32 60.46 -30.54
CA GLN A 284 20.53 60.94 -31.22
C GLN A 284 20.20 61.75 -32.48
N GLN A 285 19.27 61.31 -33.32
CA GLN A 285 18.82 62.09 -34.49
C GLN A 285 18.16 63.41 -34.07
N GLN A 286 17.45 63.43 -32.94
CA GLN A 286 16.79 64.63 -32.42
C GLN A 286 17.80 65.60 -31.80
N GLN A 287 18.84 65.10 -31.12
CA GLN A 287 19.98 65.91 -30.68
C GLN A 287 20.81 66.43 -31.87
N GLU A 288 21.14 65.60 -32.86
CA GLU A 288 21.84 66.03 -34.08
C GLU A 288 21.02 67.06 -34.87
N GLY A 289 19.71 66.85 -35.01
CA GLY A 289 18.80 67.80 -35.64
C GLY A 289 18.79 69.14 -34.91
N SER A 290 18.70 69.12 -33.58
CA SER A 290 18.78 70.34 -32.75
C SER A 290 20.15 71.02 -32.84
N ALA A 291 21.23 70.25 -32.89
CA ALA A 291 22.59 70.78 -33.04
C ALA A 291 22.84 71.40 -34.43
N ARG A 292 22.29 70.79 -35.50
CA ARG A 292 22.32 71.34 -36.87
C ARG A 292 21.50 72.62 -36.96
N GLN A 293 20.30 72.65 -36.37
CA GLN A 293 19.49 73.87 -36.27
C GLN A 293 20.23 74.98 -35.50
N HIS A 294 20.92 74.65 -34.40
CA HIS A 294 21.78 75.59 -33.68
C HIS A 294 22.95 76.11 -34.54
N LEU A 295 23.56 75.27 -35.37
CA LEU A 295 24.64 75.66 -36.28
C LEU A 295 24.13 76.58 -37.40
N GLU A 296 23.01 76.23 -38.03
CA GLU A 296 22.35 77.07 -39.05
C GLU A 296 21.87 78.40 -38.47
N GLU A 297 21.40 78.43 -37.21
CA GLU A 297 21.01 79.66 -36.53
C GLU A 297 22.22 80.54 -36.20
N LEU A 298 23.37 79.95 -35.85
CA LEU A 298 24.65 80.66 -35.72
C LEU A 298 25.13 81.22 -37.07
N GLU A 299 25.14 80.42 -38.15
CA GLU A 299 25.48 80.90 -39.49
C GLU A 299 24.51 82.00 -39.96
N GLN A 300 23.22 81.90 -39.66
CA GLN A 300 22.26 82.97 -39.94
C GLN A 300 22.51 84.22 -39.09
N GLN A 301 22.95 84.08 -37.82
CA GLN A 301 23.37 85.23 -37.01
C GLN A 301 24.64 85.86 -37.58
N GLU A 302 25.65 85.08 -37.99
CA GLU A 302 26.86 85.59 -38.63
C GLU A 302 26.56 86.25 -39.99
N ALA A 303 25.67 85.68 -40.79
CA ALA A 303 25.19 86.28 -42.03
C ALA A 303 24.42 87.59 -41.78
N LYS A 304 23.61 87.68 -40.71
CA LYS A 304 22.94 88.91 -40.26
C LYS A 304 23.95 89.94 -39.72
N GLN A 305 24.99 89.52 -39.00
CA GLN A 305 26.09 90.38 -38.51
C GLN A 305 26.95 90.90 -39.66
N GLY A 306 27.22 90.06 -40.66
CA GLY A 306 27.90 90.41 -41.92
C GLY A 306 27.09 91.37 -42.77
N TRP A 307 25.78 91.15 -42.91
CA TRP A 307 24.86 92.12 -43.50
C TRP A 307 24.82 93.43 -42.72
N HIS A 308 24.75 93.40 -41.38
CA HIS A 308 24.77 94.60 -40.56
C HIS A 308 26.10 95.35 -40.66
N SER A 309 27.24 94.66 -40.76
CA SER A 309 28.55 95.30 -40.99
C SER A 309 28.64 95.92 -42.39
N ARG A 310 28.04 95.27 -43.40
CA ARG A 310 27.97 95.78 -44.78
C ARG A 310 26.99 96.94 -44.96
N VAL A 311 25.96 97.03 -44.11
CA VAL A 311 24.97 98.13 -44.10
C VAL A 311 25.44 99.29 -43.21
N LYS A 312 26.09 99.05 -42.07
CA LYS A 312 26.60 100.11 -41.19
C LYS A 312 27.82 100.85 -41.71
N SER A 313 28.41 100.44 -42.84
CA SER A 313 29.47 101.22 -43.51
C SER A 313 28.93 102.27 -44.50
N GLN A 314 27.61 102.45 -44.62
CA GLN A 314 27.00 103.55 -45.38
C GLN A 314 25.86 104.21 -44.59
N GLN A 315 25.97 105.52 -44.43
CA GLN A 315 25.00 106.46 -43.81
C GLN A 315 24.93 106.48 -42.27
N GLY A 316 24.91 107.70 -41.72
CA GLY A 316 24.81 107.99 -40.30
C GLY A 316 23.45 108.57 -39.88
N HIS A 317 23.31 108.79 -38.57
CA HIS A 317 22.20 109.44 -37.87
C HIS A 317 21.92 110.90 -38.34
N PRO A 318 20.79 111.58 -37.99
CA PRO A 318 19.90 111.35 -36.82
C PRO A 318 18.37 111.61 -37.03
N GLY A 319 17.56 111.60 -35.96
CA GLY A 319 16.40 112.53 -35.82
C GLY A 319 14.99 112.01 -35.45
N THR A 320 14.68 111.91 -34.16
CA THR A 320 13.42 112.30 -33.45
C THR A 320 12.00 112.20 -34.10
N GLY A 321 11.02 111.64 -33.36
CA GLY A 321 9.65 112.24 -33.32
C GLY A 321 8.41 111.39 -32.95
N VAL A 322 7.89 111.59 -31.72
CA VAL A 322 6.45 111.60 -31.31
C VAL A 322 5.68 110.26 -31.06
N THR A 323 4.95 110.26 -29.93
CA THR A 323 4.06 109.23 -29.30
C THR A 323 2.56 109.59 -29.52
N PRO A 324 1.47 109.04 -28.87
CA PRO A 324 1.27 108.09 -27.75
C PRO A 324 0.25 106.94 -28.09
N THR A 325 -0.38 106.11 -27.22
CA THR A 325 -0.92 106.27 -25.85
C THR A 325 -1.30 104.91 -25.18
N HIS A 326 -1.17 104.80 -23.84
CA HIS A 326 -1.92 103.96 -22.86
C HIS A 326 -1.97 102.40 -22.97
N LYS A 327 -1.52 101.58 -21.99
CA LYS A 327 -1.81 101.38 -20.51
C LYS A 327 -2.87 100.26 -20.26
N PRO A 328 -2.93 99.58 -19.08
CA PRO A 328 -1.83 99.08 -18.22
C PRO A 328 -2.12 97.72 -17.48
N ILE A 329 -1.10 97.17 -16.81
CA ILE A 329 -1.06 96.55 -15.44
C ILE A 329 -2.23 95.67 -14.91
N ILE A 330 -1.91 94.52 -14.30
CA ILE A 330 -2.29 94.10 -12.92
C ILE A 330 -1.40 92.93 -12.44
N GLU A 331 -0.97 92.97 -11.17
CA GLU A 331 -0.24 91.93 -10.42
C GLU A 331 -1.22 91.01 -9.66
N SER A 332 -0.75 90.27 -8.63
CA SER A 332 -1.53 89.51 -7.63
C SER A 332 -2.09 88.14 -8.11
N ASP A 333 -2.22 87.10 -7.27
CA ASP A 333 -1.64 86.94 -5.94
C ASP A 333 -1.43 85.47 -5.54
N THR A 334 -0.75 85.38 -4.41
CA THR A 334 -0.17 84.26 -3.69
C THR A 334 -1.19 83.46 -2.83
N ILE A 335 -0.75 82.27 -2.36
CA ILE A 335 -1.08 81.52 -1.11
C ILE A 335 -2.33 80.59 -0.90
N ILE A 336 -2.05 79.53 -0.10
CA ILE A 336 -2.88 78.69 0.82
C ILE A 336 -3.60 77.47 0.21
N VAL A 337 -3.03 76.26 0.32
CA VAL A 337 -3.14 75.26 1.44
C VAL A 337 -4.56 74.71 1.63
N SER A 338 -4.75 73.39 1.48
CA SER A 338 -5.25 72.50 2.55
C SER A 338 -5.36 71.04 2.09
N ASP A 339 -5.01 70.13 3.00
CA ASP A 339 -5.36 68.71 2.97
C ASP A 339 -6.89 68.48 2.85
N LEU A 340 -7.31 67.36 2.27
CA LEU A 340 -7.90 66.26 3.04
C LEU A 340 -8.19 65.01 2.17
N GLN A 341 -7.58 63.90 2.56
CA GLN A 341 -8.26 62.65 2.94
C GLN A 341 -9.65 62.33 2.33
N PHE A 342 -9.73 61.25 1.54
CA PHE A 342 -10.37 59.98 1.94
C PHE A 342 -9.87 58.86 1.00
N ARG A 343 -9.28 57.75 1.51
CA ARG A 343 -9.93 56.43 1.76
C ARG A 343 -10.56 55.80 0.50
N HIS A 344 -10.56 54.50 0.23
CA HIS A 344 -10.40 53.23 0.97
C HIS A 344 -10.14 52.17 -0.16
N HIS A 345 -9.26 51.17 -0.11
CA HIS A 345 -9.15 50.07 0.87
C HIS A 345 -7.78 49.40 0.78
N SER A 346 -7.15 49.16 1.93
CA SER A 346 -6.27 48.00 2.12
C SER A 346 -7.08 46.95 2.87
N ALA A 347 -7.18 45.73 2.31
CA ALA A 347 -7.84 44.60 2.96
C ALA A 347 -6.78 43.63 3.48
N ARG A 348 -6.29 43.87 4.70
CA ARG A 348 -5.60 42.84 5.48
C ARG A 348 -6.66 41.94 6.09
N ALA A 349 -6.70 40.67 5.69
CA ALA A 349 -7.52 39.64 6.31
C ALA A 349 -6.62 38.47 6.78
N LEU A 350 -6.28 38.52 8.06
CA LEU A 350 -6.15 37.36 8.95
C LEU A 350 -7.26 37.56 10.02
N PRO A 351 -7.67 36.58 10.85
CA PRO A 351 -6.97 35.31 11.13
C PRO A 351 -7.91 34.09 11.35
N LEU A 352 -7.32 32.96 11.80
CA LEU A 352 -7.96 31.79 12.46
C LEU A 352 -8.96 30.99 11.58
N THR A 353 -9.13 29.66 11.70
CA THR A 353 -8.55 28.64 12.59
C THR A 353 -7.77 27.59 11.74
N GLU A 354 -7.35 26.38 12.16
CA GLU A 354 -7.50 25.64 13.41
C GLU A 354 -6.30 24.71 13.72
N LEU A 355 -6.47 23.89 14.76
CA LEU A 355 -5.61 22.87 15.33
C LEU A 355 -5.60 21.57 14.49
N TYR A 356 -4.46 20.88 14.40
CA TYR A 356 -4.44 19.43 14.23
C TYR A 356 -3.40 18.78 15.14
N THR A 357 -3.87 18.23 16.25
CA THR A 357 -3.14 17.27 17.08
C THR A 357 -4.00 16.03 17.32
N SER A 358 -3.31 14.89 17.35
CA SER A 358 -3.76 13.58 17.84
C SER A 358 -4.34 12.55 16.84
N LEU A 359 -3.65 11.40 16.85
CA LEU A 359 -4.17 10.03 16.90
C LEU A 359 -4.79 9.38 15.66
N SER A 360 -3.96 8.55 15.01
CA SER A 360 -4.31 7.14 14.73
C SER A 360 -3.05 6.25 14.61
N CYS A 361 -2.36 6.03 15.74
CA CYS A 361 -1.56 4.81 15.88
C CYS A 361 -2.53 3.66 16.19
N PHE A 362 -2.74 2.76 15.24
CA PHE A 362 -3.46 1.50 15.46
C PHE A 362 -2.92 0.40 14.55
N CYS A 363 -1.73 -0.09 14.89
CA CYS A 363 -1.16 -1.43 14.65
C CYS A 363 0.20 -1.47 15.38
#